data_AF-A0A820PY38-F1
#
_entry.id   AF-A0A820PY38-F1
#
_cell.length_a   1.000
_cell.length_b   1.000
_cell.length_c   1.000
_cell.angle_alpha   90.00
_cell.angle_beta   90.00
_cell.angle_gamma   90.00
#
_symmetry.space_group_name_H-M   'P 1'
#
loop_
_entity.id
_entity.type
_entity.pdbx_description
1 polymer ?
#
loop_
_entity_poly.entity_id
_entity_poly.type
_entity_poly.pdbx_seq_one_letter_code
_entity_poly.pdbx_strand_id
1 'polypeptide(L)'
;MAVNEGNLDSVQAYDSVIVTAGAMQKIIGISGGGEFEVQVYEFKQENPQVYDEQFESCGWSVSSKKLMSFKGKTGLTLKQYLREGFTKGSNDISEALGPLVCAISTPEFQLKQVKDFITRLRKVLRIVPTGFKYTIADYFKSHLGQATALDQHVNMPGLVAKDVCTALNNFYKKNKNAPKNPNDWTVQQRSTYEREILEDYGVHRTMSNPTNRYKNLKTAFSLP
;
A
#
# COMPACT_ATOMS: atom_id res chain seq x y z
N MET A 1 10.08 1.81 7.97
CA MET A 1 8.83 1.39 7.31
C MET A 1 7.95 0.70 8.33
N ALA A 2 6.62 0.71 8.17
CA ALA A 2 5.76 -0.02 9.09
C ALA A 2 6.08 -1.52 9.01
N VAL A 3 6.14 -2.21 10.15
CA VAL A 3 6.41 -3.67 10.26
C VAL A 3 5.41 -4.52 9.45
N ASN A 4 4.31 -3.92 9.01
CA ASN A 4 3.20 -4.60 8.34
C ASN A 4 3.34 -4.66 6.82
N GLU A 5 4.28 -3.92 6.24
CA GLU A 5 4.48 -3.85 4.80
C GLU A 5 5.70 -4.69 4.37
N GLY A 6 5.78 -5.01 3.08
CA GLY A 6 6.94 -5.73 2.53
C GLY A 6 8.22 -4.91 2.64
N ASN A 7 9.38 -5.57 2.52
CA ASN A 7 10.64 -4.86 2.36
C ASN A 7 10.70 -4.17 0.98
N LEU A 8 11.53 -3.13 0.84
CA LEU A 8 11.65 -2.35 -0.41
C LEU A 8 12.08 -3.20 -1.62
N ASP A 9 12.79 -4.28 -1.33
CA ASP A 9 13.38 -5.25 -2.26
C ASP A 9 12.54 -6.54 -2.38
N SER A 10 11.40 -6.63 -1.70
CA SER A 10 10.60 -7.84 -1.71
C SER A 10 9.88 -8.04 -3.04
N VAL A 11 10.00 -9.24 -3.60
CA VAL A 11 9.29 -9.68 -4.81
C VAL A 11 8.69 -11.06 -4.52
N GLN A 12 7.40 -11.24 -4.77
CA GLN A 12 6.70 -12.51 -4.54
C GLN A 12 5.78 -12.85 -5.71
N ALA A 13 5.58 -14.13 -6.00
CA ALA A 13 4.53 -14.58 -6.90
C ALA A 13 3.32 -15.08 -6.09
N TYR A 14 2.11 -14.60 -6.39
CA TYR A 14 0.89 -14.91 -5.62
C TYR A 14 -0.25 -15.44 -6.51
N ASP A 15 -1.23 -16.14 -5.95
CA ASP A 15 -2.21 -16.93 -6.74
C ASP A 15 -3.17 -16.12 -7.61
N SER A 16 -3.47 -14.88 -7.24
CA SER A 16 -4.35 -14.00 -8.02
C SER A 16 -3.61 -13.03 -8.95
N VAL A 17 -2.29 -12.94 -8.87
CA VAL A 17 -1.47 -11.98 -9.63
C VAL A 17 -0.25 -12.66 -10.26
N ILE A 18 0.56 -11.92 -11.02
CA ILE A 18 1.81 -12.45 -11.58
C ILE A 18 2.92 -12.30 -10.53
N VAL A 19 3.14 -11.07 -10.08
CA VAL A 19 4.14 -10.69 -9.07
C VAL A 19 3.57 -9.60 -8.16
N THR A 20 3.94 -9.59 -6.88
CA THR A 20 3.90 -8.43 -5.99
C THR A 20 5.33 -7.94 -5.79
N ALA A 21 5.55 -6.62 -5.78
CA ALA A 21 6.88 -6.05 -5.67
C ALA A 21 6.91 -4.78 -4.81
N GLY A 22 8.02 -4.63 -4.10
CA GLY A 22 8.36 -3.47 -3.30
C GLY A 22 7.57 -3.33 -2.01
N ALA A 23 7.80 -2.24 -1.30
CA ALA A 23 7.27 -2.05 0.03
C ALA A 23 5.74 -1.95 0.08
N MET A 24 5.08 -1.41 -0.95
CA MET A 24 3.60 -1.42 -1.04
C MET A 24 3.02 -2.72 -1.62
N GLN A 25 3.85 -3.73 -1.91
CA GLN A 25 3.43 -4.97 -2.55
C GLN A 25 2.59 -4.73 -3.81
N LYS A 26 3.02 -3.75 -4.63
CA LYS A 26 2.34 -3.39 -5.87
C LYS A 26 2.37 -4.57 -6.83
N ILE A 27 1.32 -4.75 -7.61
CA ILE A 27 1.13 -5.99 -8.38
C ILE A 27 1.40 -5.82 -9.88
N ILE A 28 1.87 -6.88 -10.52
CA ILE A 28 1.71 -7.13 -11.96
C ILE A 28 0.43 -7.94 -12.15
N GLY A 29 -0.54 -7.36 -12.87
CA GLY A 29 -1.84 -7.99 -13.11
C GLY A 29 -1.78 -9.05 -14.21
N ILE A 30 -2.65 -10.06 -14.16
CA ILE A 30 -2.75 -11.07 -15.23
C ILE A 30 -3.24 -10.43 -16.53
N SER A 31 -4.10 -9.41 -16.45
CA SER A 31 -4.64 -8.67 -17.59
C SER A 31 -3.89 -7.37 -17.90
N GLY A 32 -2.78 -7.10 -17.19
CA GLY A 32 -2.13 -5.79 -17.17
C GLY A 32 -2.84 -4.77 -16.27
N GLY A 33 -2.25 -3.56 -16.17
CA GLY A 33 -2.81 -2.42 -15.42
C GLY A 33 -2.64 -2.48 -13.90
N GLY A 34 -1.84 -3.41 -13.38
CA GLY A 34 -1.49 -3.49 -11.96
C GLY A 34 -0.64 -2.28 -11.51
N GLU A 35 -0.71 -1.95 -10.22
CA GLU A 35 -0.03 -0.75 -9.68
C GLU A 35 1.50 -0.78 -9.89
N PHE A 36 2.12 -1.96 -10.01
CA PHE A 36 3.55 -2.07 -10.26
C PHE A 36 3.88 -1.76 -11.72
N GLU A 37 3.03 -2.19 -12.66
CA GLU A 37 3.21 -1.90 -14.09
C GLU A 37 3.11 -0.40 -14.36
N VAL A 38 2.20 0.30 -13.66
CA VAL A 38 2.13 1.76 -13.66
C VAL A 38 3.42 2.38 -13.11
N GLN A 39 3.91 1.88 -11.97
CA GLN A 39 5.13 2.39 -11.33
C GLN A 39 6.36 2.24 -12.23
N VAL A 40 6.54 1.08 -12.86
CA VAL A 40 7.64 0.80 -13.78
C VAL A 40 7.53 1.66 -15.04
N TYR A 41 6.31 1.87 -15.57
CA TYR A 41 6.09 2.77 -16.71
C TYR A 41 6.48 4.22 -16.38
N GLU A 42 6.05 4.74 -15.24
CA GLU A 42 6.42 6.08 -14.78
C GLU A 42 7.94 6.17 -14.54
N PHE A 43 8.54 5.14 -13.93
CA PHE A 43 9.98 5.06 -13.73
C PHE A 43 10.76 5.08 -15.04
N LYS A 44 10.29 4.38 -16.09
CA LYS A 44 10.87 4.44 -17.44
C LYS A 44 10.91 5.86 -18.00
N GLN A 45 9.87 6.65 -17.76
CA GLN A 45 9.82 8.04 -18.23
C GLN A 45 10.75 8.94 -17.42
N GLU A 46 10.83 8.72 -16.10
CA GLU A 46 11.62 9.54 -15.18
C GLU A 46 13.12 9.20 -15.22
N ASN A 47 13.50 7.94 -15.45
CA ASN A 47 14.87 7.43 -15.38
C ASN A 47 15.16 6.44 -16.53
N PRO A 48 15.12 6.90 -17.81
CA PRO A 48 15.18 6.01 -18.97
C PRO A 48 16.46 5.17 -19.04
N GLN A 49 17.60 5.74 -18.65
CA GLN A 49 18.88 5.02 -18.64
C GLN A 49 18.90 3.89 -17.60
N VAL A 50 18.51 4.19 -16.35
CA VAL A 50 18.46 3.17 -15.28
C VAL A 50 17.42 2.10 -15.62
N TYR A 51 16.32 2.49 -16.25
CA TYR A 51 15.33 1.54 -16.75
C TYR A 51 15.92 0.60 -17.81
N ASP A 52 16.67 1.12 -18.78
CA ASP A 52 17.30 0.32 -19.82
C ASP A 52 18.30 -0.69 -19.22
N GLU A 53 19.16 -0.23 -18.31
CA GLU A 53 20.17 -1.07 -17.68
C GLU A 53 19.59 -2.15 -16.77
N GLN A 54 18.54 -1.83 -15.98
CA GLN A 54 18.05 -2.69 -14.91
C GLN A 54 16.80 -3.51 -15.27
N PHE A 55 16.03 -3.07 -16.27
CA PHE A 55 14.86 -3.79 -16.77
C PHE A 55 15.06 -4.29 -18.20
N GLU A 56 15.24 -3.38 -19.17
CA GLU A 56 15.17 -3.71 -20.59
C GLU A 56 16.29 -4.67 -21.03
N SER A 57 17.53 -4.35 -20.66
CA SER A 57 18.71 -5.19 -20.88
C SER A 57 18.64 -6.53 -20.15
N CYS A 58 17.83 -6.63 -19.09
CA CYS A 58 17.59 -7.86 -18.35
C CYS A 58 16.35 -8.63 -18.83
N GLY A 59 15.74 -8.23 -19.94
CA GLY A 59 14.62 -8.91 -20.57
C GLY A 59 13.23 -8.47 -20.09
N TRP A 60 13.12 -7.52 -19.17
CA TRP A 60 11.85 -6.92 -18.76
C TRP A 60 11.50 -5.71 -19.61
N SER A 61 10.26 -5.62 -20.06
CA SER A 61 9.76 -4.42 -20.74
C SER A 61 8.39 -3.99 -20.21
N VAL A 62 8.07 -2.71 -20.34
CA VAL A 62 6.74 -2.15 -20.07
C VAL A 62 6.27 -1.34 -21.28
N SER A 63 5.07 -1.65 -21.76
CA SER A 63 4.47 -0.94 -22.90
C SER A 63 3.77 0.35 -22.48
N SER A 64 3.41 1.20 -23.45
CA SER A 64 2.58 2.40 -23.22
C SER A 64 1.19 2.10 -22.65
N LYS A 65 0.70 0.86 -22.84
CA LYS A 65 -0.52 0.34 -22.22
C LYS A 65 -0.32 -0.14 -20.78
N LYS A 66 0.88 0.04 -20.21
CA LYS A 66 1.26 -0.40 -18.85
C LYS A 66 1.06 -1.90 -18.66
N LEU A 67 1.46 -2.64 -19.69
CA LEU A 67 1.56 -4.10 -19.67
C LEU A 67 3.04 -4.46 -19.59
N MET A 68 3.44 -5.18 -18.55
CA MET A 68 4.79 -5.70 -18.39
C MET A 68 4.97 -7.05 -19.09
N SER A 69 6.17 -7.27 -19.63
CA SER A 69 6.57 -8.53 -20.24
C SER A 69 7.98 -8.94 -19.82
N PHE A 70 8.23 -10.25 -19.77
CA PHE A 70 9.60 -10.79 -19.65
C PHE A 70 9.90 -11.65 -20.87
N LYS A 71 10.94 -11.27 -21.64
CA LYS A 71 11.32 -11.92 -22.91
C LYS A 71 10.11 -12.15 -23.82
N GLY A 72 9.23 -11.14 -23.93
CA GLY A 72 8.01 -11.15 -24.74
C GLY A 72 6.80 -11.89 -24.13
N LYS A 73 6.96 -12.57 -22.98
CA LYS A 73 5.84 -13.25 -22.30
C LYS A 73 5.05 -12.26 -21.46
N THR A 74 3.73 -12.31 -21.54
CA THR A 74 2.78 -11.50 -20.74
C THR A 74 1.69 -12.38 -20.13
N GLY A 75 0.88 -11.80 -19.24
CA GLY A 75 -0.33 -12.42 -18.71
C GLY A 75 -0.14 -13.82 -18.13
N LEU A 76 -1.03 -14.75 -18.50
CA LEU A 76 -0.99 -16.14 -17.99
C LEU A 76 0.29 -16.87 -18.38
N THR A 77 0.81 -16.63 -19.59
CA THR A 77 2.05 -17.26 -20.05
C THR A 77 3.25 -16.79 -19.22
N LEU A 78 3.32 -15.49 -18.89
CA LEU A 78 4.35 -14.98 -17.98
C LEU A 78 4.19 -15.60 -16.59
N LYS A 79 2.97 -15.66 -16.07
CA LYS A 79 2.70 -16.25 -14.75
C LYS A 79 3.14 -17.71 -14.66
N GLN A 80 2.84 -18.51 -15.68
CA GLN A 80 3.25 -19.91 -15.74
C GLN A 80 4.77 -20.03 -15.79
N TYR A 81 5.42 -19.26 -16.67
CA TYR A 81 6.87 -19.26 -16.80
C TYR A 81 7.59 -18.88 -15.50
N LEU A 82 7.10 -17.87 -14.76
CA LEU A 82 7.67 -17.48 -13.47
C LEU A 82 7.59 -18.56 -12.39
N ARG A 83 6.70 -19.55 -12.56
CA ARG A 83 6.42 -20.62 -11.60
C ARG A 83 7.02 -21.96 -12.03
N GLU A 84 7.54 -22.07 -13.24
CA GLU A 84 8.17 -23.29 -13.74
C GLU A 84 9.35 -23.69 -12.85
N GLY A 85 9.31 -24.90 -12.29
CA GLY A 85 10.36 -25.42 -11.40
C GLY A 85 10.24 -25.02 -9.93
N PHE A 86 9.21 -24.24 -9.54
CA PHE A 86 9.01 -23.81 -8.15
C PHE A 86 7.79 -24.48 -7.51
N THR A 87 7.94 -24.92 -6.27
CA THR A 87 6.82 -25.36 -5.42
C THR A 87 6.39 -24.25 -4.46
N LYS A 88 5.17 -24.35 -3.92
CA LYS A 88 4.67 -23.41 -2.90
C LYS A 88 5.65 -23.33 -1.73
N GLY A 89 6.09 -22.12 -1.39
CA GLY A 89 7.03 -21.87 -0.30
C GLY A 89 8.51 -21.96 -0.67
N SER A 90 8.87 -22.16 -1.96
CA SER A 90 10.25 -21.99 -2.40
C SER A 90 10.69 -20.52 -2.23
N ASN A 91 11.94 -20.34 -1.79
CA ASN A 91 12.61 -19.04 -1.67
C ASN A 91 13.61 -18.80 -2.82
N ASP A 92 13.61 -19.67 -3.84
CA ASP A 92 14.53 -19.59 -4.96
C ASP A 92 14.14 -18.42 -5.88
N ILE A 93 15.13 -17.74 -6.44
CA ILE A 93 14.93 -16.62 -7.34
C ILE A 93 15.01 -17.13 -8.78
N SER A 94 13.93 -17.02 -9.54
CA SER A 94 13.93 -17.37 -10.97
C SER A 94 14.71 -16.35 -11.80
N GLU A 95 15.11 -16.75 -13.01
CA GLU A 95 15.81 -15.87 -13.97
C GLU A 95 15.07 -14.55 -14.19
N ALA A 96 13.74 -14.58 -14.12
CA ALA A 96 12.92 -13.40 -14.31
C ALA A 96 12.72 -12.58 -13.02
N LEU A 97 12.74 -13.20 -11.84
CA LEU A 97 12.58 -12.49 -10.57
C LEU A 97 13.86 -11.77 -10.14
N GLY A 98 15.04 -12.34 -10.43
CA GLY A 98 16.34 -11.75 -10.07
C GLY A 98 16.51 -10.30 -10.56
N PRO A 99 16.31 -10.02 -11.86
CA PRO A 99 16.34 -8.68 -12.39
C PRO A 99 15.36 -7.71 -11.72
N LEU A 100 14.14 -8.16 -11.38
CA LEU A 100 13.19 -7.31 -10.65
C LEU A 100 13.73 -6.93 -9.28
N VAL A 101 14.29 -7.89 -8.53
CA VAL A 101 14.88 -7.64 -7.21
C VAL A 101 16.01 -6.61 -7.32
N CYS A 102 16.92 -6.78 -8.28
CA CYS A 102 18.00 -5.82 -8.52
C CYS A 102 17.46 -4.43 -8.85
N ALA A 103 16.51 -4.36 -9.79
CA ALA A 103 15.98 -3.09 -10.27
C ALA A 103 15.24 -2.30 -9.18
N ILE A 104 14.39 -2.95 -8.38
CA ILE A 104 13.65 -2.26 -7.29
C ILE A 104 14.54 -1.88 -6.11
N SER A 105 15.73 -2.46 -6.02
CA SER A 105 16.74 -2.16 -5.00
C SER A 105 17.61 -0.96 -5.35
N THR A 106 17.52 -0.44 -6.58
CA THR A 106 18.26 0.77 -6.98
C THR A 106 17.79 1.99 -6.18
N PRO A 107 18.69 2.94 -5.86
CA PRO A 107 18.32 4.18 -5.17
C PRO A 107 17.21 4.96 -5.88
N GLU A 108 17.24 5.00 -7.21
CA GLU A 108 16.27 5.70 -8.04
C GLU A 108 14.89 5.05 -7.92
N PHE A 109 14.81 3.72 -7.96
CA PHE A 109 13.55 3.02 -7.82
C PHE A 109 13.03 3.08 -6.39
N GLN A 110 13.90 2.99 -5.37
CA GLN A 110 13.51 3.21 -3.97
C GLN A 110 12.95 4.63 -3.75
N LEU A 111 13.56 5.65 -4.35
CA LEU A 111 13.03 7.01 -4.34
C LEU A 111 11.64 7.08 -4.98
N LYS A 112 11.42 6.37 -6.09
CA LYS A 112 10.09 6.25 -6.71
C LYS A 112 9.08 5.59 -5.77
N GLN A 113 9.45 4.52 -5.06
CA GLN A 113 8.60 3.87 -4.05
C GLN A 113 8.20 4.85 -2.93
N VAL A 114 9.15 5.65 -2.43
CA VAL A 114 8.89 6.68 -1.40
C VAL A 114 7.94 7.77 -1.91
N LYS A 115 8.17 8.29 -3.13
CA LYS A 115 7.28 9.29 -3.76
C LYS A 115 5.85 8.77 -3.90
N ASP A 116 5.69 7.50 -4.24
CA ASP A 116 4.37 6.89 -4.36
C ASP A 116 3.69 6.72 -3.00
N PHE A 117 4.42 6.37 -1.94
CA PHE A 117 3.88 6.38 -0.57
C PHE A 117 3.39 7.77 -0.15
N ILE A 118 4.17 8.81 -0.41
CA ILE A 118 3.77 10.20 -0.10
C ILE A 118 2.50 10.58 -0.87
N THR A 119 2.43 10.22 -2.15
CA THR A 119 1.25 10.46 -2.99
C THR A 119 0.02 9.72 -2.47
N ARG A 120 0.18 8.44 -2.11
CA ARG A 120 -0.90 7.61 -1.54
C ARG A 120 -1.37 8.16 -0.20
N LEU A 121 -0.45 8.55 0.69
CA LEU A 121 -0.79 9.17 1.97
C LEU A 121 -1.61 10.45 1.76
N ARG A 122 -1.17 11.36 0.88
CA ARG A 122 -1.93 12.58 0.55
C ARG A 122 -3.32 12.28 0.01
N LYS A 123 -3.47 11.23 -0.80
CA LYS A 123 -4.77 10.76 -1.30
C LYS A 123 -5.65 10.26 -0.15
N VAL A 124 -5.12 9.42 0.72
CA VAL A 124 -5.84 8.87 1.89
C VAL A 124 -6.34 9.96 2.81
N LEU A 125 -5.49 10.93 3.13
CA LEU A 125 -5.81 12.03 4.01
C LEU A 125 -6.97 12.91 3.49
N ARG A 126 -7.23 12.91 2.19
CA ARG A 126 -8.35 13.64 1.56
C ARG A 126 -9.65 12.84 1.48
N ILE A 127 -9.66 11.55 1.84
CA ILE A 127 -10.88 10.73 1.84
C ILE A 127 -11.85 11.29 2.88
N VAL A 128 -13.12 11.38 2.51
CA VAL A 128 -14.22 11.71 3.44
C VAL A 128 -14.93 10.41 3.82
N PRO A 129 -15.03 10.04 5.11
CA PRO A 129 -15.77 8.87 5.53
C PRO A 129 -17.23 8.93 5.08
N THR A 130 -17.81 7.79 4.70
CA THR A 130 -19.16 7.72 4.12
C THR A 130 -20.19 8.36 5.07
N GLY A 131 -20.97 9.33 4.60
CA GLY A 131 -21.99 10.02 5.42
C GLY A 131 -21.44 11.07 6.39
N PHE A 132 -20.13 11.34 6.39
CA PHE A 132 -19.50 12.43 7.13
C PHE A 132 -19.12 13.59 6.20
N LYS A 133 -18.77 14.74 6.78
CA LYS A 133 -18.42 15.97 6.03
C LYS A 133 -16.92 16.27 6.01
N TYR A 134 -16.17 15.69 6.94
CA TYR A 134 -14.76 16.03 7.16
C TYR A 134 -13.86 14.89 6.72
N THR A 135 -12.64 15.24 6.34
CA THR A 135 -11.68 14.29 5.78
C THR A 135 -11.03 13.43 6.86
N ILE A 136 -10.35 12.36 6.45
CA ILE A 136 -9.47 11.58 7.34
C ILE A 136 -8.43 12.49 7.98
N ALA A 137 -7.87 13.48 7.26
CA ALA A 137 -6.92 14.44 7.82
C ALA A 137 -7.52 15.30 8.93
N ASP A 138 -8.84 15.52 8.94
CA ASP A 138 -9.51 16.29 9.98
C ASP A 138 -9.71 15.46 11.26
N TYR A 139 -10.06 14.18 11.09
CA TYR A 139 -10.27 13.25 12.21
C TYR A 139 -8.98 12.68 12.80
N PHE A 140 -7.99 12.35 11.96
CA PHE A 140 -6.73 11.68 12.34
C PHE A 140 -5.53 12.62 12.18
N LYS A 141 -5.19 13.33 13.26
CA LYS A 141 -4.02 14.23 13.28
C LYS A 141 -2.74 13.53 13.70
N SER A 142 -2.82 12.42 14.43
CA SER A 142 -1.66 11.66 14.88
C SER A 142 -1.02 10.84 13.74
N HIS A 143 0.30 10.64 13.81
CA HIS A 143 1.00 9.74 12.88
C HIS A 143 0.41 8.32 12.90
N LEU A 144 0.02 7.83 14.08
CA LEU A 144 -0.65 6.54 14.21
C LEU A 144 -1.95 6.49 13.40
N GLY A 145 -2.81 7.52 13.50
CA GLY A 145 -4.07 7.55 12.77
C GLY A 145 -3.88 7.63 11.26
N GLN A 146 -2.96 8.47 10.80
CA GLN A 146 -2.61 8.58 9.38
C GLN A 146 -2.03 7.27 8.84
N ALA A 147 -1.13 6.63 9.58
CA ALA A 147 -0.55 5.34 9.20
C ALA A 147 -1.59 4.21 9.19
N THR A 148 -2.54 4.21 10.13
CA THR A 148 -3.63 3.23 10.18
C THR A 148 -4.57 3.37 8.97
N ALA A 149 -4.85 4.60 8.53
CA ALA A 149 -5.60 4.82 7.29
C ALA A 149 -4.81 4.41 6.03
N LEU A 150 -3.50 4.74 5.99
CA LEU A 150 -2.63 4.38 4.87
C LEU A 150 -2.47 2.86 4.73
N ASP A 151 -2.26 2.14 5.83
CA ASP A 151 -2.11 0.68 5.90
C ASP A 151 -3.35 -0.03 5.32
N GLN A 152 -4.57 0.41 5.70
CA GLN A 152 -5.77 -0.13 5.04
C GLN A 152 -5.81 0.29 3.57
N HIS A 153 -5.46 1.52 3.22
CA HIS A 153 -5.52 1.93 1.83
C HIS A 153 -4.56 1.14 0.94
N VAL A 154 -3.39 0.73 1.45
CA VAL A 154 -2.46 -0.17 0.74
C VAL A 154 -3.11 -1.53 0.46
N ASN A 155 -3.76 -2.13 1.46
CA ASN A 155 -4.34 -3.47 1.33
C ASN A 155 -5.71 -3.51 0.64
N MET A 156 -6.60 -2.59 1.00
CA MET A 156 -8.02 -2.52 0.65
C MET A 156 -8.47 -1.06 0.43
N PRO A 157 -8.00 -0.38 -0.63
CA PRO A 157 -8.20 1.07 -0.84
C PRO A 157 -9.67 1.49 -0.84
N GLY A 158 -10.57 0.66 -1.35
CA GLY A 158 -12.00 0.97 -1.46
C GLY A 158 -12.77 0.96 -0.15
N LEU A 159 -12.19 0.49 0.96
CA LEU A 159 -12.93 0.28 2.22
C LEU A 159 -12.62 1.30 3.32
N VAL A 160 -11.59 2.12 3.16
CA VAL A 160 -11.17 3.12 4.17
C VAL A 160 -12.33 4.05 4.56
N ALA A 161 -13.05 4.61 3.58
CA ALA A 161 -14.15 5.52 3.85
C ALA A 161 -15.32 4.86 4.61
N LYS A 162 -15.57 3.58 4.35
CA LYS A 162 -16.65 2.81 4.98
C LYS A 162 -16.27 2.41 6.41
N ASP A 163 -15.06 1.94 6.61
CA ASP A 163 -14.66 1.42 7.92
C ASP A 163 -14.37 2.54 8.93
N VAL A 164 -13.83 3.67 8.47
CA VAL A 164 -13.75 4.88 9.31
C VAL A 164 -15.15 5.41 9.65
N CYS A 165 -16.11 5.34 8.72
CA CYS A 165 -17.51 5.69 8.99
C CYS A 165 -18.11 4.81 10.10
N THR A 166 -17.90 3.48 10.05
CA THR A 166 -18.34 2.56 11.10
C THR A 166 -17.77 2.96 12.46
N ALA A 167 -16.46 3.22 12.54
CA ALA A 167 -15.83 3.63 13.80
C ALA A 167 -16.33 4.98 14.33
N LEU A 168 -16.54 5.96 13.44
CA LEU A 168 -17.12 7.24 13.81
C LEU A 168 -18.56 7.09 14.31
N ASN A 169 -19.37 6.25 13.67
CA ASN A 169 -20.74 5.98 14.12
C ASN A 169 -20.77 5.33 15.51
N ASN A 170 -19.89 4.36 15.77
CA ASN A 170 -19.74 3.75 17.09
C ASN A 170 -19.31 4.77 18.14
N PHE A 171 -18.31 5.60 17.82
CA PHE A 171 -17.86 6.70 18.68
C PHE A 171 -19.00 7.65 19.04
N TYR A 172 -19.76 8.14 18.06
CA TYR A 172 -20.85 9.09 18.30
C TYR A 172 -22.10 8.48 18.94
N LYS A 173 -22.31 7.16 18.80
CA LYS A 173 -23.35 6.44 19.54
C LYS A 173 -23.08 6.45 21.03
N LYS A 174 -21.80 6.30 21.43
CA LYS A 174 -21.35 6.36 22.82
C LYS A 174 -21.19 7.80 23.33
N ASN A 175 -20.76 8.72 22.47
CA ASN A 175 -20.46 10.12 22.80
C ASN A 175 -21.47 11.08 22.13
N LYS A 176 -22.73 11.02 22.56
CA LYS A 176 -23.85 11.75 21.90
C LYS A 176 -23.66 13.27 21.81
N ASN A 177 -22.94 13.86 22.76
CA ASN A 177 -22.71 15.30 22.84
C ASN A 177 -21.37 15.74 22.23
N ALA A 178 -20.58 14.82 21.67
CA ALA A 178 -19.31 15.19 21.03
C ALA A 178 -19.56 16.05 19.78
N PRO A 179 -18.80 17.14 19.57
CA PRO A 179 -18.94 17.97 18.37
C PRO A 179 -18.77 17.13 17.09
N LYS A 180 -19.65 17.35 16.11
CA LYS A 180 -19.62 16.66 14.81
C LYS A 180 -18.50 17.15 13.90
N ASN A 181 -18.12 18.41 14.07
CA ASN A 181 -16.96 18.99 13.44
C ASN A 181 -15.72 18.62 14.26
N PRO A 182 -14.80 17.79 13.74
CA PRO A 182 -13.59 17.46 14.46
C PRO A 182 -12.75 18.71 14.74
N ASN A 183 -12.80 19.78 13.93
CA ASN A 183 -12.03 21.00 14.19
C ASN A 183 -12.48 21.77 15.44
N ASP A 184 -13.66 21.47 15.98
CA ASP A 184 -14.18 22.09 17.20
C ASP A 184 -13.75 21.31 18.47
N TRP A 185 -13.05 20.17 18.34
CA TRP A 185 -12.54 19.42 19.48
C TRP A 185 -11.39 20.18 20.15
N THR A 186 -11.49 20.36 21.46
CA THR A 186 -10.37 20.85 22.29
C THR A 186 -9.17 19.90 22.20
N VAL A 187 -7.99 20.34 22.65
CA VAL A 187 -6.78 19.49 22.66
C VAL A 187 -7.01 18.18 23.44
N GLN A 188 -7.70 18.25 24.58
CA GLN A 188 -8.02 17.06 25.39
C GLN A 188 -9.02 16.13 24.69
N GLN A 189 -10.04 16.71 24.05
CA GLN A 189 -11.00 15.96 23.25
C GLN A 189 -10.32 15.30 22.05
N ARG A 190 -9.42 16.00 21.36
CA ARG A 190 -8.63 15.43 20.25
C ARG A 190 -7.91 14.16 20.68
N SER A 191 -7.11 14.25 21.73
CA SER A 191 -6.34 13.11 22.24
C SER A 191 -7.24 11.94 22.65
N THR A 192 -8.38 12.22 23.26
CA THR A 192 -9.31 11.19 23.74
C THR A 192 -10.12 10.56 22.61
N TYR A 193 -10.74 11.39 21.77
CA TYR A 193 -11.66 10.96 20.72
C TYR A 193 -10.92 10.28 19.57
N GLU A 194 -9.80 10.84 19.12
CA GLU A 194 -9.00 10.20 18.06
C GLU A 194 -8.53 8.81 18.51
N ARG A 195 -8.02 8.69 19.75
CA ARG A 195 -7.64 7.39 20.33
C ARG A 195 -8.81 6.42 20.37
N GLU A 196 -9.98 6.83 20.87
CA GLU A 196 -11.15 5.96 20.93
C GLU A 196 -11.60 5.47 19.54
N ILE A 197 -11.63 6.37 18.56
CA ILE A 197 -11.95 6.02 17.17
C ILE A 197 -10.91 5.05 16.60
N LEU A 198 -9.61 5.29 16.87
CA LEU A 198 -8.52 4.43 16.37
C LEU A 198 -8.50 3.05 17.03
N GLU A 199 -8.82 2.92 18.31
CA GLU A 199 -8.92 1.61 18.96
C GLU A 199 -10.05 0.76 18.36
N ASP A 200 -11.13 1.37 17.88
CA ASP A 200 -12.20 0.67 17.16
C ASP A 200 -11.81 0.39 15.70
N TYR A 201 -11.46 1.45 14.95
CA TYR A 201 -11.11 1.37 13.54
C TYR A 201 -9.92 0.45 13.27
N GLY A 202 -8.84 0.57 14.07
CA GLY A 202 -7.59 -0.14 13.86
C GLY A 202 -7.74 -1.67 13.91
N VAL A 203 -8.62 -2.18 14.76
CA VAL A 203 -8.82 -3.63 14.93
C VAL A 203 -9.98 -4.19 14.11
N HIS A 204 -10.98 -3.38 13.74
CA HIS A 204 -12.17 -3.84 13.04
C HIS A 204 -12.21 -3.52 11.54
N ARG A 205 -11.27 -2.72 11.02
CA ARG A 205 -11.17 -2.44 9.58
C ARG A 205 -10.99 -3.70 8.74
N THR A 206 -11.62 -3.70 7.58
CA THR A 206 -11.67 -4.82 6.64
C THR A 206 -10.36 -4.90 5.85
N MET A 207 -9.47 -5.80 6.28
CA MET A 207 -8.20 -6.14 5.65
C MET A 207 -7.65 -7.44 6.24
N SER A 208 -6.52 -7.93 5.75
CA SER A 208 -5.85 -9.09 6.37
C SER A 208 -5.23 -8.74 7.73
N ASN A 209 -5.55 -9.52 8.78
CA ASN A 209 -4.98 -9.43 10.13
C ASN A 209 -5.01 -8.00 10.76
N PRO A 210 -6.15 -7.29 10.77
CA PRO A 210 -6.22 -5.88 11.16
C PRO A 210 -5.72 -5.64 12.59
N THR A 211 -6.07 -6.51 13.53
CA THR A 211 -5.66 -6.45 14.95
C THR A 211 -4.14 -6.48 15.11
N ASN A 212 -3.46 -7.46 14.49
CA ASN A 212 -2.00 -7.59 14.60
C ASN A 212 -1.30 -6.42 13.90
N ARG A 213 -1.80 -6.00 12.73
CA ARG A 213 -1.26 -4.84 12.01
C ARG A 213 -1.37 -3.57 12.84
N TYR A 214 -2.53 -3.31 13.44
CA TYR A 214 -2.72 -2.13 14.29
C TYR A 214 -1.84 -2.16 15.54
N LYS A 215 -1.70 -3.32 16.19
CA LYS A 215 -0.78 -3.51 17.32
C LYS A 215 0.66 -3.14 16.94
N ASN A 216 1.13 -3.60 15.79
CA ASN A 216 2.48 -3.27 15.30
C ASN A 216 2.65 -1.78 15.02
N LEU A 217 1.65 -1.11 14.45
CA LEU A 217 1.67 0.34 14.25
C LEU A 217 1.72 1.07 15.59
N LYS A 218 0.90 0.67 16.57
CA LYS A 218 0.93 1.24 17.92
C LYS A 218 2.32 1.11 18.54
N THR A 219 2.93 -0.06 18.47
CA THR A 219 4.31 -0.26 18.97
C THR A 219 5.28 0.69 18.28
N ALA A 220 5.25 0.77 16.94
CA ALA A 220 6.16 1.62 16.18
C ALA A 220 6.03 3.12 16.52
N PHE A 221 4.82 3.59 16.80
CA PHE A 221 4.55 4.99 17.15
C PHE A 221 4.53 5.27 18.67
N SER A 222 4.75 4.25 19.50
CA SER A 222 4.92 4.38 20.95
C SER A 222 6.40 4.36 21.37
N LEU A 223 7.31 4.14 20.43
CA LEU A 223 8.75 4.25 20.67
C LEU A 223 9.13 5.74 20.76
N PRO A 224 9.97 6.13 21.73
CA PRO A 224 10.41 7.51 21.92
C PRO A 224 11.20 8.06 20.74
#